data_AF-A0A800F2D0-F1
#
_entry.id   AF-A0A800F2D0-F1
#
_cell.length_a   1.000
_cell.length_b   1.000
_cell.length_c   1.000
_cell.angle_alpha   90.00
_cell.angle_beta   90.00
_cell.angle_gamma   90.00
#
_symmetry.space_group_name_H-M   'P 1'
#
loop_
_entity.id
_entity.type
_entity.pdbx_description
1 polymer ?
#
loop_
_entity_poly.entity_id
_entity_poly.type
_entity_poly.pdbx_seq_one_letter_code
_entity_poly.pdbx_strand_id
1 'polypeptide(L)'
;MTERVHECLAEGLEALGYVCELKVGIDRASILNIIDSYTGIIINSRIVIDKQFIDKAKKLKFLGRTGSGMEIVDQKYAKEKGIHCISSPEGNCNAVSNTS
;
A
#
# COMPACT_ATOMS: atom_id res chain seq x y z
N MET A 1 -16.11 -9.22 2.11
CA MET A 1 -15.40 -10.49 2.36
C MET A 1 -14.10 -10.41 1.56
N THR A 2 -12.96 -10.04 2.13
CA THR A 2 -12.23 -10.76 3.19
C THR A 2 -11.56 -9.82 4.21
N GLU A 3 -12.05 -9.89 5.45
CA GLU A 3 -11.74 -9.03 6.61
C GLU A 3 -10.55 -9.52 7.47
N ARG A 4 -9.57 -10.26 6.93
CA ARG A 4 -8.54 -10.90 7.79
C ARG A 4 -7.09 -10.52 7.49
N VAL A 5 -6.80 -9.80 6.41
CA VAL A 5 -5.42 -9.46 6.04
C VAL A 5 -4.97 -8.12 6.65
N HIS A 6 -5.90 -7.21 6.93
CA HIS A 6 -5.57 -5.86 7.40
C HIS A 6 -5.17 -5.80 8.88
N GLU A 7 -5.71 -6.69 9.73
CA GLU A 7 -5.55 -6.58 11.19
C GLU A 7 -4.11 -6.88 11.63
N CYS A 8 -3.48 -7.96 11.13
CA CYS A 8 -2.09 -8.27 11.48
C CYS A 8 -1.07 -7.24 10.98
N LEU A 9 -1.29 -6.64 9.80
CA LEU A 9 -0.38 -5.63 9.27
C LEU A 9 -0.52 -4.33 10.07
N ALA A 10 -1.75 -3.91 10.37
CA ALA A 10 -2.01 -2.73 11.17
C ALA A 10 -1.45 -2.89 12.59
N GLU A 11 -1.72 -4.00 13.27
CA GLU A 11 -1.17 -4.28 14.60
C GLU A 11 0.37 -4.23 14.63
N GLY A 12 1.04 -4.83 13.64
CA GLY A 12 2.49 -4.81 13.57
C GLY A 12 3.07 -3.41 13.37
N LEU A 13 2.40 -2.58 12.57
CA LEU A 13 2.80 -1.18 12.36
C LEU A 13 2.46 -0.30 13.58
N GLU A 14 1.30 -0.48 14.20
CA GLU A 14 0.90 0.22 15.41
C GLU A 14 1.83 -0.11 16.58
N ALA A 15 2.25 -1.37 16.71
CA ALA A 15 3.26 -1.81 17.68
C ALA A 15 4.64 -1.17 17.43
N LEU A 16 4.94 -0.81 16.18
CA LEU A 16 6.14 -0.07 15.79
C LEU A 16 5.94 1.47 15.86
N GLY A 17 4.76 1.94 16.26
CA GLY A 17 4.42 3.36 16.39
C GLY A 17 3.93 4.04 15.10
N TYR A 18 3.54 3.27 14.09
CA TYR A 18 3.02 3.78 12.82
C TYR A 18 1.49 3.79 12.82
N VAL A 19 0.91 4.84 12.24
CA VAL A 19 -0.56 4.99 12.12
C VAL A 19 -1.02 4.40 10.79
N CYS A 20 -1.86 3.36 10.86
CA CYS A 20 -2.52 2.78 9.70
C CYS A 20 -3.94 3.32 9.57
N GLU A 21 -4.24 3.98 8.45
CA GLU A 21 -5.58 4.55 8.20
C GLU A 21 -6.23 3.89 6.98
N LEU A 22 -7.36 3.22 7.21
CA LEU A 22 -8.15 2.61 6.14
C LEU A 22 -9.21 3.60 5.65
N LYS A 23 -9.05 4.09 4.42
CA LYS A 23 -10.05 4.96 3.76
C LYS A 23 -10.71 4.24 2.60
N VAL A 24 -11.94 3.78 2.83
CA VAL A 24 -12.78 3.15 1.79
C VAL A 24 -13.58 4.23 1.06
N GLY A 25 -13.59 4.19 -0.27
CA GLY A 25 -14.36 5.14 -1.09
C GLY A 25 -13.71 6.52 -1.27
N ILE A 26 -12.42 6.67 -0.93
CA ILE A 26 -11.68 7.89 -1.19
C ILE A 26 -11.37 8.05 -2.69
N ASP A 27 -11.56 9.26 -3.21
CA ASP A 27 -11.24 9.58 -4.60
C ASP A 27 -9.74 9.82 -4.80
N ARG A 28 -9.23 9.53 -6.01
CA ARG A 28 -7.85 9.79 -6.41
C ARG A 28 -7.38 11.20 -6.04
N ALA A 29 -8.20 12.23 -6.26
CA ALA A 29 -7.85 13.61 -5.95
C ALA A 29 -7.59 13.82 -4.45
N SER A 30 -8.42 13.20 -3.60
CA SER A 30 -8.25 13.25 -2.14
C SER A 30 -7.00 12.49 -1.71
N ILE A 31 -6.73 11.32 -2.31
CA ILE A 31 -5.51 10.56 -2.06
C ILE A 31 -4.28 11.41 -2.38
N LEU A 32 -4.24 12.06 -3.54
CA LEU A 32 -3.12 12.91 -3.97
C LEU A 32 -2.85 14.09 -3.03
N ASN A 33 -3.86 14.53 -2.28
CA ASN A 33 -3.71 15.62 -1.32
C ASN A 33 -3.06 15.13 0.00
N ILE A 34 -3.36 13.90 0.39
CA ILE A 34 -2.86 13.33 1.65
C ILE A 34 -1.57 12.50 1.47
N ILE A 35 -1.32 11.96 0.27
CA ILE A 35 -0.25 10.97 -0.02
C ILE A 35 1.16 11.45 0.35
N ASP A 36 1.43 12.76 0.31
CA ASP A 36 2.72 13.32 0.71
C ASP A 36 3.04 13.06 2.19
N SER A 37 2.04 12.88 3.04
CA SER A 37 2.23 12.54 4.46
C SER A 37 2.38 11.04 4.72
N TYR A 38 2.11 10.18 3.74
CA TYR A 38 2.16 8.73 3.93
C TYR A 38 3.42 8.13 3.32
N THR A 39 4.00 7.19 4.05
CA THR A 39 5.18 6.44 3.60
C THR A 39 4.81 5.24 2.73
N GLY A 40 3.55 4.80 2.78
CA GLY A 40 3.04 3.69 1.98
C GLY A 40 1.56 3.82 1.71
N ILE A 41 1.11 3.26 0.59
CA ILE A 41 -0.31 3.20 0.23
C ILE A 41 -0.67 1.82 -0.28
N ILE A 42 -1.86 1.35 0.06
CA ILE A 42 -2.45 0.15 -0.53
C ILE A 42 -3.68 0.56 -1.32
N ILE A 43 -3.71 0.21 -2.60
CA ILE A 43 -4.81 0.50 -3.50
C ILE A 43 -5.46 -0.79 -4.04
N ASN A 44 -6.70 -0.66 -4.49
CA ASN A 44 -7.41 -1.70 -5.23
C ASN A 44 -7.46 -1.33 -6.72
N SER A 45 -8.02 -2.21 -7.57
CA SER A 45 -8.04 -2.04 -9.03
C SER A 45 -8.83 -0.82 -9.54
N ARG A 46 -9.41 -0.03 -8.64
CA ARG A 46 -10.16 1.20 -8.94
C ARG A 46 -9.28 2.44 -9.07
N ILE A 47 -8.08 2.44 -8.49
CA ILE A 47 -7.18 3.62 -8.50
C ILE A 47 -5.99 3.35 -9.40
N VAL A 48 -5.82 4.15 -10.44
CA VAL A 48 -4.66 4.07 -11.35
C VAL A 48 -3.53 4.91 -10.78
N ILE A 49 -2.32 4.34 -10.73
CA ILE A 49 -1.11 4.98 -10.24
C ILE A 49 -0.25 5.34 -11.44
N ASP A 50 -0.43 6.57 -11.88
CA ASP A 50 0.34 7.18 -12.96
C ASP A 50 1.61 7.87 -12.43
N LYS A 51 2.54 8.21 -13.32
CA LYS A 51 3.75 8.97 -13.00
C LYS A 51 3.48 10.24 -12.20
N GLN A 52 2.40 10.97 -12.50
CA GLN A 52 2.02 12.17 -11.73
C GLN A 52 1.65 11.85 -10.28
N PHE A 53 1.07 10.68 -10.03
CA PHE A 53 0.74 10.24 -8.67
C PHE A 53 2.03 9.96 -7.90
N ILE A 54 2.95 9.22 -8.53
CA ILE A 54 4.25 8.88 -7.98
C ILE A 54 5.07 10.15 -7.69
N ASP A 55 4.99 11.17 -8.56
CA ASP A 55 5.70 12.43 -8.36
C ASP A 55 5.16 13.27 -7.19
N LYS A 56 3.83 13.26 -6.96
CA LYS A 56 3.23 13.88 -5.77
C LYS A 56 3.52 13.11 -4.48
N ALA A 57 3.75 11.81 -4.58
CA ALA A 57 3.97 10.91 -3.45
C ALA A 57 5.44 10.95 -2.97
N LYS A 58 5.92 12.12 -2.53
CA LYS A 58 7.35 12.36 -2.23
C LYS A 58 7.92 11.51 -1.10
N LYS A 59 7.10 11.17 -0.09
CA LYS A 59 7.50 10.32 1.04
C LYS A 59 7.19 8.84 0.82
N LEU A 60 6.55 8.50 -0.29
CA LEU A 60 6.14 7.14 -0.58
C LEU A 60 7.38 6.27 -0.78
N LYS A 61 7.45 5.17 -0.04
CA LYS A 61 8.51 4.16 -0.13
C LYS A 61 7.99 2.85 -0.71
N PHE A 62 6.71 2.56 -0.54
CA PHE A 62 6.10 1.35 -1.08
C PHE A 62 4.65 1.58 -1.49
N LEU A 63 4.20 0.77 -2.44
CA LEU A 63 2.85 0.78 -2.97
C LEU A 63 2.33 -0.65 -3.05
N GLY A 64 1.27 -0.93 -2.30
CA GLY A 64 0.54 -2.17 -2.30
C GLY A 64 -0.61 -2.16 -3.31
N ARG A 65 -0.80 -3.26 -4.04
CA ARG A 65 -2.09 -3.54 -4.73
C ARG A 65 -2.70 -4.83 -4.17
N THR A 66 -3.98 -4.75 -3.78
CA THR A 66 -4.78 -5.94 -3.45
C THR A 66 -5.43 -6.48 -4.74
N GLY A 67 -4.99 -7.69 -5.16
CA GLY A 67 -5.49 -8.40 -6.34
C GLY A 67 -4.40 -8.99 -7.23
N SER A 68 -4.80 -9.82 -8.19
CA SER A 68 -3.91 -10.59 -9.06
C SER A 68 -3.45 -9.80 -10.30
N GLY A 69 -2.76 -8.68 -10.10
CA GLY A 69 -2.16 -7.92 -11.21
C GLY A 69 -1.54 -6.60 -10.75
N MET A 70 -0.71 -5.97 -11.59
CA MET A 70 -0.11 -4.65 -11.35
C MET A 70 -0.21 -3.73 -12.58
N GLU A 71 -1.13 -4.01 -13.49
CA GLU A 71 -1.27 -3.28 -14.77
C GLU A 71 -1.60 -1.78 -14.61
N ILE A 72 -2.24 -1.40 -13.50
CA ILE A 72 -2.64 -0.02 -13.19
C ILE A 72 -1.54 0.78 -12.49
N VAL A 73 -0.39 0.16 -12.21
CA VAL A 73 0.74 0.75 -11.49
C VAL A 73 1.96 0.77 -12.40
N ASP A 74 2.53 1.95 -12.57
CA ASP A 74 3.78 2.14 -13.32
C ASP A 74 4.99 1.63 -12.51
N GLN A 75 5.17 0.30 -12.47
CA GLN A 75 6.24 -0.36 -11.70
C GLN A 75 7.64 0.13 -12.10
N LYS A 76 7.86 0.42 -13.39
CA LYS A 76 9.13 0.96 -13.88
C LYS A 76 9.42 2.32 -13.26
N TYR A 77 8.46 3.24 -13.35
CA TYR A 77 8.65 4.60 -12.84
C TYR A 77 8.70 4.63 -11.31
N ALA A 78 7.87 3.81 -10.65
CA ALA A 78 7.94 3.62 -9.20
C ALA A 78 9.34 3.14 -8.78
N LYS A 79 9.90 2.15 -9.48
CA LYS A 79 11.25 1.65 -9.22
C LYS A 79 12.34 2.71 -9.46
N GLU A 80 12.22 3.52 -10.51
CA GLU A 80 13.14 4.65 -10.75
C GLU A 80 13.10 5.68 -9.62
N LYS A 81 11.94 5.91 -9.01
CA LYS A 81 11.76 6.79 -7.85
C LYS A 81 12.10 6.12 -6.51
N GLY A 82 12.47 4.84 -6.51
CA GLY A 82 12.78 4.07 -5.30
C GLY A 82 11.54 3.56 -4.53
N ILE A 83 10.38 3.54 -5.17
CA ILE A 83 9.12 3.03 -4.60
C ILE A 83 8.99 1.54 -4.89
N HIS A 84 8.86 0.74 -3.82
CA HIS A 84 8.62 -0.70 -3.92
C HIS A 84 7.17 -1.02 -4.25
N CYS A 85 6.95 -1.65 -5.40
CA CYS A 85 5.63 -2.18 -5.75
C CYS A 85 5.46 -3.56 -5.10
N ILE A 86 4.45 -3.69 -4.25
CA ILE A 86 4.12 -4.92 -3.53
C ILE A 86 2.75 -5.37 -4.01
N SER A 87 2.69 -6.55 -4.59
CA SER A 87 1.41 -7.22 -4.81
C SER A 87 1.08 -7.82 -3.46
N SER A 88 -0.07 -7.50 -2.87
CA SER A 88 -0.56 -8.28 -1.73
C SER A 88 -1.29 -9.49 -2.31
N PRO A 89 -0.67 -10.68 -2.38
CA PRO A 89 -1.42 -11.90 -2.29
C PRO A 89 -1.99 -11.96 -0.88
N GLU A 90 -3.19 -12.52 -0.80
CA GLU A 90 -3.94 -12.80 0.41
C GLU A 90 -3.13 -13.61 1.44
N GLY A 91 -2.29 -12.96 2.24
CA GLY A 91 -1.63 -13.57 3.38
C GLY A 91 -0.17 -13.95 3.15
N ASN A 92 0.73 -13.08 3.59
CA ASN A 92 1.83 -13.59 4.40
C ASN A 92 1.56 -13.22 5.86
N CYS A 93 0.50 -13.84 6.41
CA CYS A 93 0.38 -14.09 7.84
C CYS A 93 1.34 -15.25 8.19
N ASN A 94 2.64 -15.05 7.92
CA ASN A 94 3.66 -15.99 8.32
C ASN A 94 4.77 -15.21 8.99
N ALA A 95 4.53 -14.86 10.25
CA ALA A 95 5.55 -14.43 11.18
C ALA A 95 5.09 -14.76 12.60
N VAL A 96 4.92 -16.06 12.89
CA VAL A 96 5.40 -16.75 14.11
C VAL A 96 4.70 -18.09 14.30
N SER A 97 5.11 -19.11 13.53
CA SER A 97 5.10 -20.46 14.10
C SER A 97 6.34 -20.53 14.99
N ASN A 98 6.14 -20.23 16.28
CA ASN A 98 7.15 -20.49 17.29
C ASN A 98 7.39 -22.00 17.29
N THR A 99 8.58 -22.44 16.88
CA THR A 99 9.08 -23.77 17.21
C THR A 99 9.27 -23.79 18.72
N SER A 100 8.46 -24.57 19.44
CA SER A 100 8.70 -24.97 20.83
C SER A 100 8.08 -26.34 21.06
#